data_AF-A0A7I7WJG4-F1
#
_entry.id   AF-A0A7I7WJG4-F1
#
_cell.length_a   1.000
_cell.length_b   1.000
_cell.length_c   1.000
_cell.angle_alpha   90.00
_cell.angle_beta   90.00
_cell.angle_gamma   90.00
#
_symmetry.space_group_name_H-M   'P 1'
#
loop_
_entity.id
_entity.type
_entity.pdbx_description
1 polymer ?
#
loop_
_entity_poly.entity_id
_entity_poly.type
_entity_poly.pdbx_seq_one_letter_code
_entity_poly.pdbx_strand_id
1 'polypeptide(L)'
;MSTRPEHGHRTNPTLAGSVPWSLDKLAALAGETEAHIRGYADAGLLHRQPDGQFEPDSRHRLRLIQFARSAASAKTTWRPRA
;
A
#
# COMPACT_ATOMS: atom_id res chain seq x y z
N MET A 1 -25.20 37.51 7.39
CA MET A 1 -24.33 37.04 8.49
C MET A 1 -24.19 35.53 8.33
N SER A 2 -22.99 35.08 7.94
CA SER A 2 -22.63 33.68 7.74
C SER A 2 -22.17 33.06 9.06
N THR A 3 -22.67 31.86 9.38
CA THR A 3 -21.88 30.85 10.09
C THR A 3 -22.26 29.47 9.53
N ARG A 4 -21.40 28.95 8.63
CA ARG A 4 -21.25 27.52 8.39
C ARG A 4 -20.53 26.98 9.63
N PRO A 5 -21.10 26.06 10.43
CA PRO A 5 -20.31 25.31 11.37
C PRO A 5 -19.60 24.21 10.58
N GLU A 6 -18.28 24.34 10.51
CA GLU A 6 -17.27 23.29 10.55
C GLU A 6 -17.77 21.85 10.27
N HIS A 7 -17.21 21.22 9.23
CA HIS A 7 -17.28 19.78 9.06
C HIS A 7 -16.73 19.12 10.32
N GLY A 8 -17.64 18.67 11.18
CA GLY A 8 -17.33 17.90 12.36
C GLY A 8 -16.35 16.81 11.97
N HIS A 9 -15.20 16.83 12.63
CA HIS A 9 -14.24 15.76 12.64
C HIS A 9 -15.00 14.46 12.89
N ARG A 10 -15.29 13.73 11.81
CA ARG A 10 -15.77 12.36 11.88
C ARG A 10 -14.58 11.53 12.33
N THR A 11 -14.26 11.62 13.61
CA THR A 11 -13.49 10.60 14.30
C THR A 11 -14.36 9.35 14.22
N ASN A 12 -14.04 8.49 13.26
CA ASN A 12 -14.53 7.13 13.23
C ASN A 12 -13.61 6.33 14.16
N PRO A 13 -14.01 5.95 15.39
CA PRO A 13 -13.14 5.23 16.30
C PRO A 13 -13.12 3.71 16.03
N THR A 14 -13.57 3.25 14.86
CA THR A 14 -13.81 1.82 14.57
C THR A 14 -12.70 1.11 13.79
N LEU A 15 -11.44 1.55 13.90
CA LEU A 15 -10.28 0.71 13.54
C LEU A 15 -9.21 0.72 14.63
N ALA A 16 -9.64 0.50 15.87
CA ALA A 16 -8.76 -0.08 16.88
C ALA A 16 -8.33 -1.48 16.41
N GLY A 17 -7.16 -1.59 15.77
CA GLY A 17 -6.59 -2.91 15.42
C GLY A 17 -5.68 -2.99 14.20
N SER A 18 -5.32 -1.90 13.54
CA SER A 18 -4.24 -1.97 12.54
C SER A 18 -3.17 -0.95 12.86
N VAL A 19 -2.15 -1.43 13.56
CA VAL A 19 -0.91 -0.69 13.80
C VAL A 19 -0.39 -0.20 12.45
N PRO A 20 -0.10 1.10 12.29
CA PRO A 20 0.45 1.60 11.04
C PRO A 20 1.72 0.85 10.67
N TRP A 21 1.91 0.63 9.39
CA TRP A 21 3.00 -0.19 8.91
C TRP A 21 4.27 0.64 8.75
N SER A 22 5.36 0.24 9.41
CA SER A 22 6.68 0.80 9.15
C SER A 22 7.25 0.25 7.83
N LEU A 23 8.14 1.01 7.20
CA LEU A 23 8.81 0.62 5.95
C LEU A 23 9.49 -0.76 6.05
N ASP A 24 10.33 -0.93 7.08
CA ASP A 24 11.01 -2.19 7.43
C ASP A 24 10.03 -3.38 7.54
N LYS A 25 8.93 -3.20 8.28
CA LYS A 25 7.93 -4.26 8.48
C LYS A 25 7.25 -4.68 7.17
N LEU A 26 6.98 -3.74 6.27
CA LEU A 26 6.41 -4.06 4.95
C LEU A 26 7.42 -4.75 4.05
N ALA A 27 8.68 -4.31 4.09
CA ALA A 27 9.78 -4.92 3.35
C ALA A 27 9.96 -6.38 3.78
N ALA A 28 10.07 -6.62 5.09
CA ALA A 28 10.18 -7.96 5.67
C ALA A 28 8.97 -8.85 5.32
N LEU A 29 7.74 -8.34 5.41
CA LEU A 29 6.53 -9.10 5.08
C LEU A 29 6.39 -9.45 3.60
N ALA A 30 6.88 -8.58 2.72
CA ALA A 30 6.85 -8.84 1.29
C ALA A 30 8.05 -9.65 0.79
N GLY A 31 9.06 -9.87 1.64
CA GLY A 31 10.34 -10.40 1.18
C GLY A 31 11.02 -9.47 0.16
N GLU A 32 10.76 -8.17 0.27
CA GLU A 32 11.23 -7.14 -0.67
C GLU A 32 12.19 -6.19 0.05
N THR A 33 12.96 -5.42 -0.71
CA THR A 33 13.81 -4.38 -0.14
C THR A 33 12.98 -3.13 0.20
N GLU A 34 13.42 -2.37 1.20
CA GLU A 34 12.81 -1.07 1.52
C GLU A 34 12.79 -0.11 0.32
N ALA A 35 13.79 -0.19 -0.56
CA ALA A 35 13.86 0.59 -1.79
C ALA A 35 12.68 0.29 -2.74
N HIS A 36 12.29 -0.98 -2.88
CA HIS A 36 11.09 -1.34 -3.66
C HIS A 36 9.81 -0.83 -3.02
N ILE A 37 9.69 -0.94 -1.68
CA ILE A 37 8.50 -0.42 -0.97
C ILE A 37 8.40 1.10 -1.12
N ARG A 38 9.53 1.81 -1.02
CA ARG A 38 9.61 3.26 -1.27
C ARG A 38 9.19 3.59 -2.70
N GLY A 39 9.70 2.86 -3.69
CA GLY A 39 9.32 3.01 -5.10
C GLY A 39 7.82 2.83 -5.35
N TYR A 40 7.15 1.88 -4.68
CA TYR A 40 5.69 1.74 -4.79
C TYR A 40 4.95 2.95 -4.21
N ALA A 41 5.43 3.52 -3.12
CA ALA A 41 4.84 4.74 -2.58
C ALA A 41 5.11 5.96 -3.46
N ASP A 42 6.31 6.08 -4.03
CA ASP A 42 6.63 7.17 -4.95
C ASP A 42 5.81 7.07 -6.26
N ALA A 43 5.46 5.84 -6.67
CA ALA A 43 4.53 5.57 -7.77
C ALA A 43 3.04 5.72 -7.40
N GLY A 44 2.72 6.07 -6.15
CA GLY A 44 1.35 6.23 -5.67
C GLY A 44 0.57 4.92 -5.46
N LEU A 45 1.23 3.76 -5.52
CA LEU A 45 0.60 2.45 -5.30
C LEU A 45 0.41 2.13 -3.81
N LEU A 46 1.27 2.69 -2.96
CA LEU A 46 1.15 2.63 -1.50
C LEU A 46 0.99 4.04 -0.93
N HIS A 47 0.12 4.18 0.06
CA HIS A 47 -0.13 5.46 0.70
C HIS A 47 0.69 5.57 1.99
N ARG A 48 1.49 6.63 2.08
CA ARG A 48 2.15 7.06 3.31
C ARG A 48 1.31 8.14 3.99
N GLN A 49 1.17 8.00 5.29
CA GLN A 49 0.63 9.01 6.18
C GLN A 49 1.64 10.14 6.38
N PRO A 50 1.21 11.31 6.86
CA PRO A 50 2.09 12.45 7.13
C PRO A 50 3.22 12.15 8.15
N ASP A 51 3.02 11.15 9.00
CA ASP A 51 4.02 10.66 9.97
C ASP A 51 5.08 9.73 9.34
N GLY A 52 5.00 9.48 8.03
CA GLY A 52 5.89 8.59 7.29
C GLY A 52 5.55 7.10 7.42
N GLN A 53 4.50 6.75 8.16
CA GLN A 53 4.02 5.37 8.28
C GLN A 53 3.08 5.04 7.13
N PHE A 54 2.90 3.75 6.86
CA PHE A 54 2.01 3.27 5.82
C PHE A 54 0.63 2.97 6.38
N GLU A 55 -0.39 3.24 5.57
CA GLU A 55 -1.78 2.93 5.89
C GLU A 55 -1.95 1.44 6.24
N PRO A 56 -2.88 1.09 7.15
CA PRO A 56 -3.29 -0.28 7.44
C PRO A 56 -3.48 -1.18 6.22
N ASP A 57 -4.10 -0.62 5.17
CA ASP A 57 -4.44 -1.30 3.92
C ASP A 57 -3.22 -1.58 3.02
N SER A 58 -2.07 -0.97 3.32
CA SER A 58 -0.84 -1.13 2.52
C SER A 58 -0.39 -2.59 2.42
N ARG A 59 -0.66 -3.42 3.44
CA ARG A 59 -0.42 -4.87 3.36
C ARG A 59 -1.28 -5.54 2.30
N HIS A 60 -2.55 -5.18 2.20
CA HIS A 60 -3.46 -5.75 1.22
C HIS A 60 -3.04 -5.33 -0.20
N ARG A 61 -2.75 -4.05 -0.40
CA ARG A 61 -2.24 -3.51 -1.67
C ARG A 61 -0.93 -4.16 -2.10
N LEU A 62 0.00 -4.35 -1.17
CA LEU A 62 1.28 -4.99 -1.45
C LEU A 62 1.10 -6.45 -1.91
N ARG A 63 0.13 -7.19 -1.35
CA ARG A 63 -0.22 -8.54 -1.85
C ARG A 63 -0.78 -8.51 -3.27
N LEU A 64 -1.62 -7.54 -3.60
CA LEU A 64 -2.15 -7.39 -4.97
C LEU A 64 -1.04 -7.08 -5.98
N ILE A 65 -0.09 -6.22 -5.62
CA ILE A 65 1.08 -5.90 -6.46
C ILE A 65 1.91 -7.17 -6.72
N GLN A 66 2.21 -7.94 -5.67
CA GLN A 66 2.95 -9.20 -5.80
C GLN A 66 2.20 -10.22 -6.66
N PHE A 67 0.90 -10.36 -6.46
CA PHE A 67 0.06 -11.24 -7.27
C PHE A 67 0.09 -10.85 -8.76
N ALA A 68 -0.09 -9.56 -9.07
CA ALA A 68 -0.03 -9.05 -10.43
C ALA A 68 1.35 -9.28 -11.09
N ARG A 69 2.44 -9.10 -10.35
CA ARG A 69 3.81 -9.39 -10.81
C ARG A 69 4.00 -10.88 -11.11
N SER A 70 3.51 -11.77 -10.26
CA SER A 70 3.60 -13.21 -10.47
C SER A 70 2.82 -13.64 -11.72
N ALA A 71 1.61 -13.12 -11.90
CA ALA A 71 0.79 -13.38 -13.09
C ALA A 71 1.43 -12.86 -14.39
N ALA A 72 2.10 -11.70 -14.34
CA ALA A 72 2.84 -11.17 -15.49
C ALA A 72 4.07 -12.02 -15.83
N SER A 73 4.77 -12.56 -14.82
CA SER A 73 5.91 -13.46 -15.01
C SER A 73 5.48 -14.79 -15.66
N ALA A 74 4.35 -15.36 -15.21
CA ALA A 74 3.82 -16.61 -15.74
C ALA A 74 3.37 -16.51 -17.22
N LYS A 75 3.08 -15.30 -17.72
CA LYS A 75 2.63 -15.09 -19.11
C LYS A 75 3.76 -15.00 -20.13
N THR A 76 5.03 -15.03 -19.70
CA THR A 76 6.20 -14.82 -20.58
C THR A 76 6.77 -16.12 -21.19
N THR A 77 6.11 -17.28 -21.00
CA THR A 77 6.50 -18.53 -21.69
C THR A 77 5.57 -18.85 -22.86
N TRP A 78 5.36 -17.92 -23.78
CA TRP A 78 4.76 -18.26 -25.08
C TRP A 78 5.85 -18.23 -26.15
N ARG A 79 6.41 -19.41 -26.45
CA ARG A 79 7.20 -19.62 -27.66
C ARG A 79 6.24 -20.05 -28.78
N PRO A 80 6.04 -19.25 -29.84
CA PRO A 80 5.44 -19.79 -31.05
C PRO A 80 6.39 -20.85 -31.60
N ARG A 81 5.89 -22.07 -31.75
CA ARG A 81 6.59 -23.16 -32.41
C ARG A 81 6.50 -22.90 -33.92
N ALA A 82 7.62 -22.53 -34.53
CA ALA A 82 7.80 -22.61 -35.98
C ALA A 82 8.27 -24.02 -36.34
#